data_AF-X1GMM0-F1
#
_entry.id   AF-X1GMM0-F1
#
_cell.length_a   1.000
_cell.length_b   1.000
_cell.length_c   1.000
_cell.angle_alpha   90.00
_cell.angle_beta   90.00
_cell.angle_gamma   90.00
#
_symmetry.space_group_name_H-M   'P 1'
#
loop_
_entity.id
_entity.type
_entity.pdbx_description
1 polymer ?
#
loop_
_entity_poly.entity_id
_entity_poly.type
_entity_poly.pdbx_seq_one_letter_code
_entity_poly.pdbx_strand_id
1 'polypeptide(L)'
;MRLGILKEIIQMALGSLRAHKLRSFLTLLGIMIGVMTVIGMVAIIQGLNRSVIGELESMGSDLIFVSKHEPIQMGHRSEEERQRKDLTFEDAMAIEKECPLVKAVAVDLLADLWVDIPIKYRNIKSHDALILGMNEKFPQVISVYLPEEGR
;
A
#
# COMPACT_ATOMS: atom_id res chain seq x y z
N MET A 1 -26.55 18.43 -51.71
CA MET A 1 -25.52 18.00 -52.69
C MET A 1 -24.31 17.30 -52.08
N ARG A 2 -23.77 17.73 -50.91
CA ARG A 2 -22.56 17.12 -50.31
C ARG A 2 -22.70 15.69 -49.74
N LEU A 3 -23.90 15.30 -49.30
CA LEU A 3 -24.14 14.00 -48.66
C LEU A 3 -24.13 12.81 -49.65
N GLY A 4 -24.57 13.04 -50.89
CA GLY A 4 -24.55 12.01 -51.95
C GLY A 4 -23.13 11.64 -52.36
N ILE A 5 -22.26 12.65 -52.45
CA ILE A 5 -20.85 12.48 -52.82
C ILE A 5 -20.10 11.64 -51.77
N LEU A 6 -20.33 11.90 -50.47
CA LEU A 6 -19.73 11.11 -49.39
C LEU A 6 -20.16 9.64 -49.45
N LYS A 7 -21.44 9.37 -49.75
CA LYS A 7 -21.96 8.01 -49.89
C LYS A 7 -21.29 7.28 -51.06
N GLU A 8 -21.09 7.96 -52.18
CA GLU A 8 -20.44 7.42 -53.37
C GLU A 8 -18.96 7.10 -53.12
N ILE A 9 -18.24 8.00 -52.43
CA ILE A 9 -16.85 7.79 -52.02
C ILE A 9 -16.71 6.59 -51.09
N ILE A 10 -17.60 6.46 -50.08
CA ILE A 10 -17.59 5.31 -49.15
C ILE A 10 -17.90 4.00 -49.89
N GLN A 11 -18.87 4.01 -50.82
CA GLN A 11 -19.18 2.84 -51.64
C GLN A 11 -17.99 2.42 -52.52
N MET A 12 -17.32 3.37 -53.16
CA MET A 12 -16.12 3.10 -53.95
C MET A 12 -14.98 2.53 -53.07
N ALA A 13 -14.71 3.14 -51.91
CA ALA A 13 -13.68 2.69 -50.99
C ALA A 13 -13.93 1.26 -50.46
N LEU A 14 -15.19 0.94 -50.09
CA LEU A 14 -15.59 -0.40 -49.67
C LEU A 14 -15.49 -1.42 -50.81
N GLY A 15 -15.78 -1.00 -52.04
CA GLY A 15 -15.56 -1.80 -53.25
C GLY A 15 -14.09 -2.17 -53.43
N SER A 16 -13.19 -1.20 -53.31
CA SER A 16 -11.74 -1.41 -53.42
C SER A 16 -11.17 -2.30 -52.31
N LEU A 17 -11.63 -2.13 -51.05
CA LEU A 17 -11.27 -2.99 -49.92
C LEU A 17 -11.67 -4.45 -50.17
N ARG A 18 -12.87 -4.68 -50.73
CA ARG A 18 -13.37 -6.02 -51.08
C ARG A 18 -12.64 -6.64 -52.28
N ALA A 19 -12.15 -5.85 -53.22
CA ALA A 19 -11.35 -6.34 -54.34
C ALA A 19 -9.96 -6.84 -53.89
N HIS A 20 -9.37 -6.21 -52.88
CA HIS A 20 -8.05 -6.57 -52.33
C HIS A 20 -8.12 -7.04 -50.87
N LYS A 21 -8.87 -8.11 -50.63
CA LYS A 21 -9.14 -8.64 -49.27
C LYS A 21 -7.86 -8.96 -48.49
N LEU A 22 -6.88 -9.62 -49.12
CA LEU A 22 -5.65 -10.05 -48.43
C LEU A 22 -4.80 -8.85 -47.99
N ARG A 23 -4.57 -7.88 -48.89
CA ARG A 23 -3.79 -6.67 -48.58
C ARG A 23 -4.47 -5.84 -47.48
N SER A 24 -5.78 -5.65 -47.60
CA SER A 24 -6.56 -4.89 -46.61
C SER A 24 -6.58 -5.59 -45.25
N PHE A 25 -6.68 -6.92 -45.23
CA PHE A 25 -6.63 -7.70 -44.00
C PHE A 25 -5.25 -7.62 -43.30
N LEU A 26 -4.16 -7.82 -44.04
CA LEU A 26 -2.81 -7.79 -43.47
C LEU A 26 -2.44 -6.40 -42.90
N THR A 27 -2.88 -5.32 -43.54
CA THR A 27 -2.66 -3.96 -43.04
C THR A 27 -3.46 -3.68 -41.77
N LEU A 28 -4.74 -4.08 -41.71
CA LEU A 28 -5.55 -3.97 -40.50
C LEU A 28 -4.99 -4.82 -39.36
N LEU A 29 -4.53 -6.04 -39.64
CA LEU A 29 -3.93 -6.93 -38.66
C LEU A 29 -2.67 -6.30 -38.04
N GLY A 30 -1.80 -5.69 -38.85
CA GLY A 30 -0.60 -5.00 -38.38
C GLY A 30 -0.92 -3.84 -37.45
N ILE A 31 -1.89 -3.00 -37.80
CA ILE A 31 -2.33 -1.87 -36.97
C ILE A 31 -2.95 -2.38 -35.66
N MET A 32 -3.78 -3.42 -35.73
CA MET A 32 -4.44 -3.99 -34.55
C MET A 32 -3.43 -4.55 -33.55
N ILE A 33 -2.47 -5.35 -34.03
CA ILE A 33 -1.41 -5.89 -33.17
C ILE A 33 -0.58 -4.74 -32.58
N GLY A 34 -0.20 -3.74 -33.37
CA GLY A 34 0.57 -2.60 -32.90
C GLY A 34 -0.13 -1.79 -31.81
N VAL A 35 -1.44 -1.54 -31.96
CA VAL A 35 -2.21 -0.82 -30.92
C VAL A 35 -2.41 -1.69 -29.69
N MET A 36 -2.68 -2.99 -29.85
CA MET A 36 -2.88 -3.91 -28.73
C MET A 36 -1.62 -4.08 -27.88
N THR A 37 -0.43 -4.16 -28.49
CA THR A 37 0.83 -4.27 -27.73
C THR A 37 1.10 -3.02 -26.92
N VAL A 38 0.87 -1.83 -27.48
CA VAL A 38 1.05 -0.56 -26.77
C VAL A 38 0.08 -0.44 -25.59
N ILE A 39 -1.21 -0.71 -25.81
CA ILE A 39 -2.23 -0.65 -24.73
C ILE A 39 -1.93 -1.68 -23.65
N GLY A 40 -1.57 -2.91 -24.03
CA GLY A 40 -1.21 -3.97 -23.09
C GLY A 40 0.00 -3.62 -22.24
N MET A 41 1.06 -3.11 -22.85
CA MET A 41 2.26 -2.65 -22.13
C MET A 41 1.92 -1.55 -21.12
N VAL A 42 1.15 -0.54 -21.52
CA VAL A 42 0.77 0.57 -20.63
C VAL A 42 -0.07 0.08 -19.47
N ALA A 43 -1.04 -0.81 -19.71
CA ALA A 43 -1.87 -1.39 -18.67
C ALA A 43 -1.05 -2.20 -17.66
N ILE A 44 -0.09 -3.01 -18.14
CA ILE A 44 0.81 -3.78 -17.28
C ILE A 44 1.67 -2.84 -16.42
N ILE A 45 2.28 -1.81 -17.02
CA ILE A 45 3.13 -0.87 -16.30
C ILE A 45 2.33 -0.14 -15.22
N GLN A 46 1.14 0.36 -15.55
CA GLN A 46 0.29 1.05 -14.58
C GLN A 46 -0.21 0.12 -13.47
N GLY A 47 -0.59 -1.11 -13.82
CA GLY A 47 -1.00 -2.12 -12.86
C GLY A 47 0.13 -2.48 -11.89
N LEU A 48 1.34 -2.68 -12.41
CA LEU A 48 2.52 -2.95 -11.59
C LEU A 48 2.85 -1.77 -10.68
N ASN A 49 2.87 -0.55 -11.22
CA ASN A 49 3.16 0.65 -10.41
C ASN A 49 2.15 0.80 -9.26
N ARG A 50 0.86 0.61 -9.54
CA ARG A 50 -0.18 0.65 -8.52
C ARG A 50 -0.02 -0.47 -7.48
N SER A 51 0.36 -1.67 -7.90
CA SER A 51 0.60 -2.79 -6.99
C SER A 51 1.78 -2.52 -6.07
N VAL A 52 2.91 -2.06 -6.63
CA VAL A 52 4.11 -1.74 -5.87
C VAL A 52 3.86 -0.58 -4.91
N ILE A 53 3.20 0.49 -5.36
CA ILE A 53 2.84 1.61 -4.49
C ILE A 53 1.90 1.13 -3.38
N GLY A 54 0.87 0.34 -3.70
CA GLY A 54 -0.05 -0.19 -2.68
C GLY A 54 0.63 -1.07 -1.65
N GLU A 55 1.61 -1.88 -2.07
CA GLU A 55 2.41 -2.70 -1.17
C GLU A 55 3.31 -1.83 -0.29
N LEU A 56 3.98 -0.82 -0.86
CA LEU A 56 4.78 0.16 -0.10
C LEU A 56 3.94 0.99 0.88
N GLU A 57 2.73 1.41 0.48
CA GLU A 57 1.78 2.09 1.36
C GLU A 57 1.31 1.18 2.49
N SER A 58 1.05 -0.10 2.20
CA SER A 58 0.67 -1.10 3.23
C SER A 58 1.79 -1.39 4.23
N MET A 59 3.05 -1.19 3.82
CA MET A 59 4.21 -1.27 4.69
C MET A 59 4.37 -0.03 5.59
N GLY A 60 3.48 0.97 5.47
CA GLY A 60 3.50 2.17 6.30
C GLY A 60 4.44 3.24 5.77
N SER A 61 4.28 3.64 4.49
CA SER A 61 5.09 4.71 3.88
C SER A 61 4.95 6.09 4.55
N ASP A 62 3.98 6.24 5.45
CA ASP A 62 3.72 7.45 6.26
C ASP A 62 3.87 7.19 7.78
N LEU A 63 4.70 6.20 8.17
CA LEU A 63 4.93 5.88 9.57
C LEU A 63 6.31 6.35 10.04
N ILE A 64 6.33 7.03 11.18
CA ILE A 64 7.55 7.41 11.89
C ILE A 64 7.58 6.67 13.22
N PHE A 65 8.56 5.79 13.38
CA PHE A 65 8.82 5.11 14.65
C PHE A 65 9.70 5.96 15.54
N VAL A 66 9.23 6.25 16.76
CA VAL A 66 9.97 7.00 17.77
C VAL A 66 10.26 6.06 18.93
N SER A 67 11.53 5.71 19.10
CA SER A 67 12.00 4.86 20.19
C SER A 67 13.17 5.52 20.92
N LYS A 68 13.26 5.29 22.23
CA LYS A 68 14.37 5.80 23.06
C LYS A 68 15.74 5.31 22.57
N HIS A 69 15.79 4.04 22.17
CA HIS A 69 16.98 3.37 21.68
C HIS A 69 16.85 3.14 20.18
N GLU A 70 17.98 3.16 19.48
CA GLU A 70 18.01 2.76 18.08
C GLU A 70 17.63 1.27 17.95
N PRO A 71 16.82 0.91 16.94
CA PRO A 71 16.37 -0.46 16.74
C PRO A 71 17.52 -1.42 16.41
N ILE A 72 18.63 -0.92 15.88
CA ILE A 72 19.84 -1.69 15.56
C ILE A 72 21.01 -1.06 16.29
N GLN A 73 21.53 -1.74 17.30
CA GLN A 73 22.69 -1.27 18.04
C GLN A 73 23.96 -2.01 17.60
N MET A 74 24.85 -1.29 16.93
CA MET A 74 26.20 -1.77 16.59
C MET A 74 27.20 -1.26 17.64
N GLY A 75 27.56 -2.08 18.62
CA GLY A 75 28.57 -1.75 19.65
C GLY A 75 27.98 -1.30 21.00
N HIS A 76 28.82 -0.67 21.84
CA HIS A 76 28.39 -0.16 23.15
C HIS A 76 27.63 1.16 23.03
N ARG A 77 26.53 1.32 23.80
CA ARG A 77 25.81 2.59 23.89
C ARG A 77 26.68 3.66 24.52
N SER A 78 26.71 4.85 23.93
CA SER A 78 27.33 6.03 24.53
C SER A 78 26.64 6.40 25.85
N GLU A 79 27.36 7.06 26.76
CA GLU A 79 26.77 7.51 28.04
C GLU A 79 25.56 8.43 27.82
N GLU A 80 25.62 9.27 26.78
CA GLU A 80 24.52 10.16 26.39
C GLU A 80 23.25 9.39 26.02
N GLU A 81 23.39 8.25 25.34
CA GLU A 81 22.26 7.40 24.94
C GLU A 81 21.63 6.70 26.14
N ARG A 82 22.45 6.30 27.12
CA ARG A 82 21.98 5.66 28.36
C ARG A 82 21.24 6.64 29.26
N GLN A 83 21.62 7.92 29.23
CA GLN A 83 21.00 8.99 30.01
C GLN A 83 19.78 9.63 29.32
N ARG A 84 19.40 9.19 28.10
CA ARG A 84 18.16 9.66 27.46
C ARG A 84 16.96 9.41 28.37
N LYS A 85 16.09 10.41 28.48
CA LYS A 85 14.83 10.30 29.23
C LYS A 85 13.93 9.25 28.59
N ASP A 86 13.09 8.64 29.42
CA ASP A 86 12.05 7.72 28.93
C ASP A 86 10.96 8.52 28.21
N LEU A 87 10.39 7.90 27.18
CA LEU A 87 9.24 8.45 26.46
C LEU A 87 8.00 8.24 27.33
N THR A 88 7.25 9.32 27.55
CA THR A 88 6.03 9.31 28.36
C THR A 88 4.79 9.38 27.48
N PHE A 89 3.63 9.05 28.04
CA PHE A 89 2.37 9.16 27.31
C PHE A 89 2.01 10.63 27.01
N GLU A 90 2.46 11.55 27.87
CA GLU A 90 2.33 13.00 27.70
C GLU A 90 3.07 13.49 26.46
N ASP A 91 4.24 12.92 26.13
CA ASP A 91 4.99 13.25 24.93
C ASP A 91 4.20 12.88 23.66
N ALA A 92 3.53 11.72 23.65
CA ALA A 92 2.67 11.31 22.55
C ALA A 92 1.47 12.25 22.35
N MET A 93 0.84 12.69 23.45
CA MET A 93 -0.25 13.68 23.39
C MET A 93 0.24 15.06 22.92
N ALA A 94 1.45 15.46 23.32
CA ALA A 94 2.05 16.72 22.88
C ALA A 94 2.32 16.72 21.38
N ILE A 95 2.87 15.62 20.84
CA ILE A 95 3.09 15.46 19.39
C ILE A 95 1.77 15.58 18.63
N GLU A 96 0.72 14.92 19.11
CA GLU A 96 -0.60 15.00 18.45
C GLU A 96 -1.16 16.43 18.43
N LYS A 97 -0.95 17.19 19.52
CA LYS A 97 -1.47 18.55 19.64
C LYS A 97 -0.66 19.59 18.88
N GLU A 98 0.68 19.46 18.88
CA GLU A 98 1.59 20.47 18.33
C GLU A 98 1.94 20.22 16.86
N CYS A 99 1.78 18.99 16.35
CA CYS A 99 2.09 18.65 14.96
C CYS A 99 0.80 18.46 14.13
N PRO A 100 0.29 19.51 13.43
CA PRO A 100 -0.95 19.41 12.66
C PRO A 100 -0.86 18.51 11.42
N LEU A 101 0.36 18.15 11.00
CA LEU A 101 0.61 17.23 9.89
C LEU A 101 0.47 15.76 10.31
N VAL A 102 0.54 15.46 11.61
CA VAL A 102 0.45 14.08 12.12
C VAL A 102 -1.03 13.72 12.25
N LYS A 103 -1.46 12.72 11.46
CA LYS A 103 -2.86 12.28 11.44
C LYS A 103 -3.28 11.57 12.73
N ALA A 104 -2.39 10.74 13.28
CA ALA A 104 -2.62 9.99 14.50
C ALA A 104 -1.29 9.59 15.13
N VAL A 105 -1.25 9.53 16.45
CA VAL A 105 -0.12 9.02 17.22
C VAL A 105 -0.54 7.72 17.89
N ALA A 106 0.23 6.67 17.65
CA ALA A 106 0.08 5.40 18.33
C ALA A 106 1.16 5.26 19.40
N VAL A 107 0.79 4.71 20.55
CA VAL A 107 1.73 4.32 21.60
C VAL A 107 1.58 2.83 21.80
N ASP A 108 2.70 2.12 21.74
CA ASP A 108 2.78 0.71 22.05
C ASP A 108 3.72 0.44 23.22
N LEU A 109 3.29 -0.48 24.07
CA LEU A 109 4.04 -1.00 25.19
C LEU A 109 4.02 -2.51 25.05
N LEU A 110 5.17 -3.06 24.67
CA LEU A 110 5.34 -4.51 24.65
C LEU A 110 5.53 -5.02 26.08
N ALA A 111 4.63 -5.87 26.56
CA ALA A 111 4.87 -6.59 27.81
C ALA A 111 6.12 -7.47 27.64
N ASP A 112 6.96 -7.51 28.67
CA ASP A 112 8.29 -8.10 28.62
C ASP A 112 8.31 -9.49 27.94
N LEU A 113 9.02 -9.58 26.80
CA LEU A 113 9.15 -10.81 26.00
C LEU A 113 9.84 -11.95 26.76
N TRP A 114 10.53 -11.64 27.86
CA TRP A 114 11.29 -12.60 28.66
C TRP A 114 10.49 -13.16 29.83
N VAL A 115 9.27 -12.67 30.06
CA VAL A 115 8.36 -13.17 31.08
C VAL A 115 7.29 -14.01 30.39
N ASP A 116 7.25 -15.31 30.68
CA ASP A 116 6.13 -16.16 30.29
C ASP A 116 4.88 -15.71 31.05
N ILE A 117 3.93 -15.09 30.33
CA ILE A 117 2.65 -14.68 30.86
C ILE A 117 1.61 -15.73 30.46
N PRO A 118 1.27 -16.69 31.35
CA PRO A 118 0.32 -17.74 31.01
C PRO A 118 -1.08 -17.15 30.86
N ILE A 119 -1.61 -17.16 29.63
CA ILE A 119 -3.00 -16.80 29.37
C ILE A 119 -3.87 -18.05 29.52
N LYS A 120 -4.85 -17.96 30.41
CA LYS A 120 -5.83 -19.03 30.63
C LYS A 120 -7.19 -18.61 30.10
N TYR A 121 -7.71 -19.38 29.14
CA TYR A 121 -9.11 -19.30 28.74
C TYR A 121 -9.82 -20.62 29.05
N ARG A 122 -10.79 -20.57 29.97
CA ARG A 122 -11.51 -21.74 30.47
C ARG A 122 -10.54 -22.82 31.00
N ASN A 123 -10.47 -23.97 30.35
CA ASN A 123 -9.60 -25.09 30.73
C ASN A 123 -8.29 -25.16 29.93
N ILE A 124 -8.06 -24.21 29.01
CA ILE A 124 -6.90 -24.16 28.14
C ILE A 124 -5.93 -23.10 28.67
N LYS A 125 -4.66 -23.46 28.84
CA LYS A 125 -3.57 -22.55 29.19
C LYS A 125 -2.62 -22.45 27.99
N SER A 126 -2.28 -21.23 27.61
CA SER A 126 -1.25 -20.92 26.62
C SER A 126 -0.14 -20.11 27.28
N HIS A 127 1.11 -20.42 26.97
CA HIS A 127 2.30 -19.79 27.56
C HIS A 127 3.01 -18.85 26.54
N ASP A 128 2.64 -18.93 25.26
CA ASP A 128 3.28 -18.14 24.18
C ASP A 128 2.40 -16.96 23.74
N ALA A 129 1.86 -16.21 24.71
CA ALA A 129 1.00 -15.08 24.38
C ALA A 129 1.79 -13.76 24.35
N LEU A 130 1.71 -13.07 23.21
CA LEU A 130 2.22 -11.71 23.06
C LEU A 130 1.18 -10.72 23.56
N ILE A 131 1.49 -9.98 24.62
CA ILE A 131 0.62 -8.90 25.13
C ILE A 131 1.21 -7.56 24.70
N LEU A 132 0.46 -6.85 23.85
CA LEU A 132 0.78 -5.50 23.41
C LEU A 132 -0.22 -4.52 24.05
N GLY A 133 0.27 -3.64 24.91
CA GLY A 133 -0.49 -2.49 25.39
C GLY A 133 -0.50 -1.41 24.31
N MET A 134 -1.68 -0.95 23.90
CA MET A 134 -1.80 0.04 22.83
C MET A 134 -2.86 1.10 23.16
N ASN A 135 -2.77 2.28 22.54
CA ASN A 135 -3.82 3.30 22.61
C ASN A 135 -4.91 3.09 21.54
N GLU A 136 -6.05 3.75 21.68
CA GLU A 136 -7.22 3.60 20.78
C GLU A 136 -6.91 3.86 19.29
N LYS A 137 -5.86 4.64 19.02
CA LYS A 137 -5.46 5.06 17.66
C LYS A 137 -4.49 4.08 17.00
N PHE A 138 -3.95 3.12 17.74
CA PHE A 138 -3.01 2.12 17.22
C PHE A 138 -3.51 1.37 15.97
N PRO A 139 -4.77 0.91 15.89
CA PRO A 139 -5.29 0.25 14.68
C PRO A 139 -5.34 1.18 13.45
N GLN A 140 -5.50 2.49 13.68
CA GLN A 140 -5.54 3.49 12.60
C GLN A 140 -4.14 3.78 12.04
N VAL A 141 -3.10 3.64 12.86
CA VAL A 141 -1.71 3.90 12.47
C VAL A 141 -1.12 2.70 11.75
N ILE A 142 -1.20 1.49 12.31
CA ILE A 142 -0.58 0.29 11.69
C ILE A 142 -1.50 -0.42 10.68
N SER A 143 -2.67 0.16 10.38
CA SER A 143 -3.65 -0.42 9.44
C SER A 143 -3.94 -1.89 9.71
N VAL A 144 -3.98 -2.27 10.99
CA VAL A 144 -4.26 -3.65 11.39
C VAL A 144 -5.74 -3.92 11.15
N TYR A 145 -6.04 -5.09 10.56
CA TYR A 145 -7.40 -5.57 10.38
C TYR A 145 -8.13 -5.57 11.73
N LEU A 146 -9.16 -4.71 11.86
CA LEU A 146 -10.06 -4.82 13.00
C LEU A 146 -10.86 -6.13 12.83
N PRO A 147 -10.93 -7.00 13.84
CA PRO A 147 -11.70 -8.24 13.76
C PRO A 147 -13.18 -7.94 13.44
N GLU A 148 -13.79 -8.75 12.57
CA GLU A 148 -15.19 -8.56 12.14
C GLU A 148 -16.20 -8.74 13.29
N GLU A 149 -15.79 -9.39 14.38
CA GLU A 149 -16.57 -9.53 15.61
C GLU A 149 -15.78 -8.99 16.81
N GLY A 150 -16.37 -8.01 17.50
CA GLY A 150 -15.77 -7.35 18.66
C GLY A 150 -15.26 -5.95 18.34
N ARG A 151 -15.37 -5.05 19.32
CA ARG A 151 -14.84 -3.68 19.24
C ARG A 151 -13.35 -3.67 19.49
#